data_AF-A0A7X8YRH0-F1
#
_entry.id   AF-A0A7X8YRH0-F1
#
_cell.length_a   1.000
_cell.length_b   1.000
_cell.length_c   1.000
_cell.angle_alpha   90.00
_cell.angle_beta   90.00
_cell.angle_gamma   90.00
#
_symmetry.space_group_name_H-M   'P 1'
#
loop_
_entity.id
_entity.type
_entity.pdbx_description
1 polymer ?
#
loop_
_entity_poly.entity_id
_entity_poly.type
_entity_poly.pdbx_seq_one_letter_code
_entity_poly.pdbx_strand_id
1 'polypeptide(L)'
;MGKRSESAFPMKELDLINYIKKAWTKGWLDEYSNEHFLIKAIENQVTDIEWKNQLIFNNSTSINTPINQNREIDFNKFSLNFIVNLSFRLFGMSETFGDEAIKRFIEDQLSAGKGKYDRDKFFQTLSEIEILSFYCRRCKWDNAIYEPPLGINGSNPEAGFEVGLPGKDASDQTDIKVNIEVKTPKFPVVNGIRTRTAIPTIMLSDKGRSEIKELCTANNSKCILPRVTKLVQFINSATKKFPKPKENEYNLLYINWSYSDFPSNGFLEAWSLLTNEINGILTHPEIGIKLPFEEPICGEAYEKITAVIVYTSSLEQLMFSDFRYAWQRSPRVGPRFRMFVLNKKLREKELANESDILFKITGMNPDIPKPGEWRILFDHNYSEQTSLESKVIDCKFSVDALDIVNRNFLVF
;
A
#
# COMPACT_ATOMS: atom_id res chain seq x y z
N MET A 1 -12.70 -33.81 -1.12
CA MET A 1 -12.68 -33.19 0.23
C MET A 1 -14.09 -32.73 0.54
N GLY A 2 -14.54 -32.86 1.79
CA GLY A 2 -15.85 -32.35 2.21
C GLY A 2 -15.90 -30.81 2.21
N LYS A 3 -17.11 -30.24 2.29
CA LYS A 3 -17.26 -28.79 2.38
C LYS A 3 -16.84 -28.31 3.78
N ARG A 4 -16.30 -27.09 3.89
CA ARG A 4 -15.89 -26.54 5.19
C ARG A 4 -17.12 -26.27 6.05
N SER A 5 -18.20 -25.82 5.44
CA SER A 5 -19.51 -25.62 6.08
C SER A 5 -20.10 -26.87 6.75
N GLU A 6 -19.66 -28.07 6.35
CA GLU A 6 -20.08 -29.36 6.95
C GLU A 6 -19.25 -29.74 8.18
N SER A 7 -18.19 -28.97 8.48
CA SER A 7 -17.28 -29.21 9.61
C SER A 7 -17.40 -28.12 10.68
N ALA A 8 -17.08 -28.49 11.92
CA ALA A 8 -17.04 -27.53 13.02
C ALA A 8 -16.00 -26.42 12.75
N PHE A 9 -16.31 -25.19 13.15
CA PHE A 9 -15.38 -24.09 13.01
C PHE A 9 -14.10 -24.37 13.82
N PRO A 10 -12.89 -24.30 13.22
CA PRO A 10 -11.66 -24.82 13.86
C PRO A 10 -11.18 -24.05 15.10
N MET A 11 -11.56 -22.79 15.25
CA MET A 11 -11.10 -21.95 16.37
C MET A 11 -12.05 -22.02 17.56
N LYS A 12 -11.50 -21.86 18.77
CA LYS A 12 -12.30 -21.72 20.01
C LYS A 12 -13.31 -20.59 19.86
N GLU A 13 -14.50 -20.79 20.41
CA GLU A 13 -15.55 -19.78 20.37
C GLU A 13 -15.10 -18.50 21.09
N LEU A 14 -14.98 -17.43 20.32
CA LEU A 14 -14.78 -16.06 20.78
C LEU A 14 -15.79 -15.20 20.03
N ASP A 15 -16.55 -14.36 20.72
CA ASP A 15 -17.57 -13.53 20.05
C ASP A 15 -17.00 -12.63 18.94
N LEU A 16 -15.71 -12.27 19.06
CA LEU A 16 -15.02 -11.41 18.11
C LEU A 16 -14.79 -12.07 16.73
N ILE A 17 -14.89 -13.41 16.60
CA ILE A 17 -14.70 -14.12 15.32
C ILE A 17 -16.02 -14.47 14.62
N ASN A 18 -17.15 -13.97 15.11
CA ASN A 18 -18.49 -14.38 14.67
C ASN A 18 -18.76 -14.14 13.18
N TYR A 19 -18.20 -13.10 12.54
CA TYR A 19 -18.45 -12.84 11.12
C TYR A 19 -17.72 -13.85 10.22
N ILE A 20 -16.46 -14.18 10.54
CA ILE A 20 -15.73 -15.25 9.85
C ILE A 20 -16.37 -16.62 10.13
N LYS A 21 -16.84 -16.87 11.36
CA LYS A 21 -17.59 -18.09 11.70
C LYS A 21 -18.90 -18.20 10.90
N LYS A 22 -19.62 -17.09 10.71
CA LYS A 22 -20.78 -17.02 9.81
C LYS A 22 -20.38 -17.40 8.39
N ALA A 23 -19.33 -16.81 7.84
CA ALA A 23 -18.83 -17.13 6.50
C ALA A 23 -18.48 -18.62 6.34
N TRP A 24 -17.83 -19.21 7.34
CA TRP A 24 -17.53 -20.65 7.38
C TRP A 24 -18.81 -21.50 7.38
N THR A 25 -19.68 -21.29 8.36
CA THR A 25 -20.90 -22.10 8.55
C THR A 25 -21.94 -21.94 7.43
N LYS A 26 -21.93 -20.80 6.73
CA LYS A 26 -22.79 -20.54 5.58
C LYS A 26 -22.18 -20.98 4.24
N GLY A 27 -20.96 -21.51 4.23
CA GLY A 27 -20.31 -22.05 3.04
C GLY A 27 -19.68 -21.02 2.11
N TRP A 28 -19.53 -19.76 2.53
CA TRP A 28 -18.89 -18.71 1.72
C TRP A 28 -17.41 -19.02 1.44
N LEU A 29 -16.80 -19.87 2.27
CA LEU A 29 -15.40 -20.28 2.18
C LEU A 29 -15.21 -21.69 1.59
N ASP A 30 -16.28 -22.35 1.11
CA ASP A 30 -16.22 -23.75 0.68
C ASP A 30 -15.33 -23.96 -0.56
N GLU A 31 -15.28 -22.99 -1.47
CA GLU A 31 -14.50 -23.06 -2.71
C GLU A 31 -13.03 -22.66 -2.53
N TYR A 32 -12.62 -22.23 -1.34
CA TYR A 32 -11.25 -21.80 -1.08
C TYR A 32 -10.27 -22.98 -1.14
N SER A 33 -9.05 -22.74 -1.63
CA SER A 33 -7.95 -23.70 -1.52
C SER A 33 -7.56 -23.93 -0.05
N ASN A 34 -7.09 -25.14 0.30
CA ASN A 34 -6.45 -25.39 1.61
C ASN A 34 -5.13 -24.63 1.75
N GLU A 35 -4.50 -24.27 0.64
CA GLU A 35 -3.27 -23.46 0.64
C GLU A 35 -3.55 -21.97 0.86
N HIS A 36 -4.82 -21.57 0.90
CA HIS A 36 -5.25 -20.19 1.05
C HIS A 36 -4.85 -19.65 2.43
N PHE A 37 -4.22 -18.46 2.46
CA PHE A 37 -3.71 -17.85 3.70
C PHE A 37 -4.77 -17.73 4.81
N LEU A 38 -5.97 -17.23 4.48
CA LEU A 38 -7.10 -17.16 5.43
C LEU A 38 -7.50 -18.54 5.97
N ILE A 39 -7.54 -19.58 5.13
CA ILE A 39 -7.91 -20.94 5.57
C ILE A 39 -6.84 -21.47 6.52
N LYS A 40 -5.57 -21.33 6.15
CA LYS A 40 -4.45 -21.67 7.04
C LYS A 40 -4.50 -20.88 8.35
N ALA A 41 -4.90 -19.60 8.35
CA ALA A 41 -5.00 -18.82 9.57
C ALA A 41 -6.16 -19.30 10.47
N ILE A 42 -7.33 -19.63 9.91
CA ILE A 42 -8.47 -20.20 10.65
C ILE A 42 -8.08 -21.55 11.26
N GLU A 43 -7.34 -22.37 10.52
CA GLU A 43 -6.91 -23.71 10.96
C GLU A 43 -5.61 -23.68 11.79
N ASN A 44 -5.05 -22.50 12.06
CA ASN A 44 -3.79 -22.30 12.78
C ASN A 44 -2.59 -23.07 12.16
N GLN A 45 -2.49 -23.03 10.84
CA GLN A 45 -1.47 -23.65 9.99
C GLN A 45 -0.58 -22.63 9.26
N VAL A 46 -0.67 -21.34 9.58
CA VAL A 46 0.28 -20.35 9.04
C VAL A 46 1.63 -20.57 9.69
N THR A 47 2.66 -20.77 8.88
CA THR A 47 4.04 -20.98 9.36
C THR A 47 5.05 -20.03 8.73
N ASP A 48 4.64 -19.25 7.74
CA ASP A 48 5.51 -18.29 7.08
C ASP A 48 4.72 -17.14 6.43
N ILE A 49 5.39 -16.00 6.27
CA ILE A 49 4.95 -14.86 5.46
C ILE A 49 6.15 -14.46 4.59
N GLU A 50 5.98 -14.49 3.28
CA GLU A 50 7.06 -14.31 2.31
C GLU A 50 7.85 -13.01 2.52
N TRP A 51 7.12 -11.93 2.83
CA TRP A 51 7.68 -10.59 3.04
C TRP A 51 7.87 -10.23 4.52
N LYS A 52 7.95 -11.23 5.41
CA LYS A 52 8.02 -11.02 6.88
C LYS A 52 9.09 -10.02 7.29
N ASN A 53 10.24 -10.00 6.62
CA ASN A 53 11.33 -9.10 7.00
C ASN A 53 10.92 -7.64 6.83
N GLN A 54 10.37 -7.27 5.66
CA GLN A 54 9.89 -5.91 5.43
C GLN A 54 8.82 -5.53 6.47
N LEU A 55 7.86 -6.42 6.71
CA LEU A 55 6.77 -6.20 7.67
C LEU A 55 7.28 -6.04 9.11
N ILE A 56 8.25 -6.86 9.54
CA ILE A 56 8.91 -6.78 10.85
C ILE A 56 9.69 -5.48 10.98
N PHE A 57 10.47 -5.10 9.97
CA PHE A 57 11.23 -3.83 9.99
C PHE A 57 10.32 -2.60 9.96
N ASN A 58 9.11 -2.73 9.43
CA ASN A 58 8.07 -1.70 9.48
C ASN A 58 7.36 -1.63 10.82
N ASN A 59 7.53 -2.61 11.70
CA ASN A 59 6.78 -2.68 12.93
C ASN A 59 7.30 -1.71 13.98
N SER A 60 6.38 -1.17 14.79
CA SER A 60 6.75 -0.53 16.04
C SER A 60 7.26 -1.59 17.03
N THR A 61 8.22 -1.26 17.91
CA THR A 61 8.70 -2.17 18.96
C THR A 61 7.69 -2.22 20.12
N SER A 62 6.43 -2.56 19.82
CA SER A 62 5.37 -2.71 20.80
C SER A 62 5.52 -4.02 21.57
N ILE A 63 5.25 -4.01 22.88
CA ILE A 63 5.27 -5.22 23.74
C ILE A 63 4.23 -6.27 23.35
N ASN A 64 3.23 -5.89 22.54
CA ASN A 64 2.13 -6.76 22.10
C ASN A 64 2.33 -7.29 20.67
N THR A 65 3.47 -7.03 20.05
CA THR A 65 3.76 -7.56 18.71
C THR A 65 3.92 -9.09 18.78
N PRO A 66 3.48 -9.87 17.78
CA PRO A 66 3.72 -11.31 17.73
C PRO A 66 5.19 -11.62 17.38
N ILE A 67 6.14 -10.74 17.70
CA ILE A 67 7.56 -10.89 17.37
C ILE A 67 8.31 -11.24 18.66
N ASN A 68 9.01 -12.37 18.67
CA ASN A 68 9.82 -12.80 19.81
C ASN A 68 11.18 -12.07 19.86
N GLN A 69 11.99 -12.34 20.90
CA GLN A 69 13.31 -11.72 21.08
C GLN A 69 14.29 -12.02 19.92
N ASN A 70 14.08 -13.14 19.20
CA ASN A 70 14.88 -13.54 18.04
C ASN A 70 14.40 -12.91 16.72
N ARG A 71 13.42 -12.00 16.78
CA ARG A 71 12.74 -11.40 15.62
C ARG A 71 11.96 -12.39 14.74
N GLU A 72 11.53 -13.49 15.32
CA GLU A 72 10.65 -14.45 14.65
C GLU A 72 9.20 -14.19 15.02
N ILE A 73 8.29 -14.54 14.12
CA ILE A 73 6.85 -14.37 14.32
C ILE A 73 6.30 -15.57 15.08
N ASP A 74 5.62 -15.31 16.20
CA ASP A 74 4.72 -16.25 16.87
C ASP A 74 3.44 -16.38 16.04
N PHE A 75 3.43 -17.35 15.12
CA PHE A 75 2.34 -17.53 14.18
C PHE A 75 1.01 -17.95 14.83
N ASN A 76 1.04 -18.54 16.02
CA ASN A 76 -0.18 -18.86 16.76
C ASN A 76 -0.86 -17.56 17.23
N LYS A 77 -0.08 -16.64 17.83
CA LYS A 77 -0.60 -15.33 18.22
C LYS A 77 -0.99 -14.50 17.02
N PHE A 78 -0.18 -14.51 15.96
CA PHE A 78 -0.47 -13.80 14.73
C PHE A 78 -1.81 -14.26 14.14
N SER A 79 -2.02 -15.57 13.96
CA SER A 79 -3.22 -16.12 13.32
C SER A 79 -4.48 -15.78 14.11
N LEU A 80 -4.44 -15.92 15.44
CA LEU A 80 -5.57 -15.57 16.29
C LEU A 80 -5.94 -14.08 16.17
N ASN A 81 -4.95 -13.18 16.29
CA ASN A 81 -5.19 -11.74 16.18
C ASN A 81 -5.64 -11.36 14.76
N PHE A 82 -5.06 -11.97 13.74
CA PHE A 82 -5.45 -11.78 12.34
C PHE A 82 -6.93 -12.11 12.11
N ILE A 83 -7.38 -13.29 12.54
CA ILE A 83 -8.79 -13.69 12.34
C ILE A 83 -9.77 -12.82 13.13
N VAL A 84 -9.45 -12.51 14.39
CA VAL A 84 -10.27 -11.62 15.23
C VAL A 84 -10.45 -10.25 14.56
N ASN A 85 -9.35 -9.66 14.08
CA ASN A 85 -9.42 -8.33 13.49
C ASN A 85 -10.07 -8.36 12.11
N LEU A 86 -9.71 -9.32 11.25
CA LEU A 86 -10.32 -9.46 9.94
C LEU A 86 -11.85 -9.66 10.06
N SER A 87 -12.30 -10.49 10.99
CA SER A 87 -13.73 -10.67 11.31
C SER A 87 -14.40 -9.34 11.65
N PHE A 88 -13.77 -8.52 12.50
CA PHE A 88 -14.29 -7.21 12.87
C PHE A 88 -14.26 -6.19 11.72
N ARG A 89 -13.29 -6.27 10.80
CA ARG A 89 -13.24 -5.41 9.59
C ARG A 89 -14.35 -5.77 8.62
N LEU A 90 -14.50 -7.05 8.30
CA LEU A 90 -15.54 -7.53 7.39
C LEU A 90 -16.94 -7.24 7.93
N PHE A 91 -17.15 -7.39 9.25
CA PHE A 91 -18.40 -6.97 9.89
C PHE A 91 -18.66 -5.47 9.70
N GLY A 92 -17.67 -4.60 10.00
CA GLY A 92 -17.85 -3.16 9.81
C GLY A 92 -18.09 -2.74 8.36
N MET A 93 -17.45 -3.43 7.40
CA MET A 93 -17.72 -3.25 5.97
C MET A 93 -19.14 -3.71 5.61
N SER A 94 -19.63 -4.81 6.21
CA SER A 94 -20.99 -5.32 5.99
C SER A 94 -22.06 -4.34 6.49
N GLU A 95 -21.83 -3.70 7.63
CA GLU A 95 -22.72 -2.65 8.15
C GLU A 95 -22.72 -1.40 7.26
N THR A 96 -21.63 -1.14 6.53
CA THR A 96 -21.49 0.05 5.67
C THR A 96 -22.02 -0.18 4.25
N PHE A 97 -21.67 -1.31 3.63
CA PHE A 97 -21.94 -1.59 2.22
C PHE A 97 -23.07 -2.61 2.00
N GLY A 98 -23.53 -3.27 3.07
CA GLY A 98 -24.52 -4.33 3.04
C GLY A 98 -23.91 -5.74 3.00
N ASP A 99 -24.57 -6.66 3.69
CA ASP A 99 -24.08 -8.04 3.89
C ASP A 99 -23.97 -8.83 2.57
N GLU A 100 -24.85 -8.60 1.60
CA GLU A 100 -24.78 -9.29 0.29
C GLU A 100 -23.56 -8.83 -0.53
N ALA A 101 -23.21 -7.54 -0.49
CA ALA A 101 -22.01 -7.04 -1.17
C ALA A 101 -20.75 -7.66 -0.56
N ILE A 102 -20.67 -7.69 0.78
CA ILE A 102 -19.50 -8.26 1.48
C ILE A 102 -19.44 -9.78 1.37
N LYS A 103 -20.58 -10.48 1.31
CA LYS A 103 -20.61 -11.90 0.98
C LYS A 103 -19.98 -12.17 -0.39
N ARG A 104 -20.40 -11.45 -1.43
CA ARG A 104 -19.84 -11.61 -2.79
C ARG A 104 -18.36 -11.28 -2.82
N PHE A 105 -17.95 -10.21 -2.14
CA PHE A 105 -16.55 -9.87 -1.97
C PHE A 105 -15.75 -11.03 -1.36
N ILE A 106 -16.27 -11.69 -0.32
CA ILE A 106 -15.65 -12.88 0.28
C ILE A 106 -15.56 -14.01 -0.75
N GLU A 107 -16.69 -14.40 -1.36
CA GLU A 107 -16.75 -15.53 -2.28
C GLU A 107 -15.89 -15.35 -3.54
N ASP A 108 -15.86 -14.15 -4.12
CA ASP A 108 -15.28 -13.90 -5.45
C ASP A 108 -13.91 -13.22 -5.44
N GLN A 109 -13.69 -12.26 -4.54
CA GLN A 109 -12.44 -11.50 -4.49
C GLN A 109 -11.47 -12.04 -3.45
N LEU A 110 -11.91 -12.16 -2.19
CA LEU A 110 -11.07 -12.61 -1.08
C LEU A 110 -10.64 -14.07 -1.22
N SER A 111 -11.39 -14.88 -1.99
CA SER A 111 -11.01 -16.26 -2.34
C SER A 111 -9.78 -16.33 -3.24
N ALA A 112 -9.42 -15.22 -3.88
CA ALA A 112 -8.20 -15.05 -4.66
C ALA A 112 -7.96 -16.18 -5.66
N GLY A 113 -8.99 -16.57 -6.40
CA GLY A 113 -8.92 -17.66 -7.39
C GLY A 113 -9.42 -19.01 -6.89
N LYS A 114 -10.02 -19.08 -5.69
CA LYS A 114 -10.73 -20.26 -5.17
C LYS A 114 -9.78 -21.47 -5.10
N GLY A 115 -10.10 -22.56 -5.79
CA GLY A 115 -9.21 -23.74 -5.90
C GLY A 115 -7.90 -23.46 -6.65
N LYS A 116 -7.82 -22.41 -7.47
CA LYS A 116 -6.61 -21.92 -8.16
C LYS A 116 -6.04 -20.69 -7.45
N TYR A 117 -5.80 -20.85 -6.15
CA TYR A 117 -5.39 -19.77 -5.26
C TYR A 117 -4.13 -19.03 -5.75
N ASP A 118 -4.24 -17.71 -5.87
CA ASP A 118 -3.14 -16.77 -6.06
C ASP A 118 -2.93 -15.95 -4.78
N ARG A 119 -1.82 -16.21 -4.11
CA ARG A 119 -1.45 -15.51 -2.87
C ARG A 119 -1.35 -14.01 -3.05
N ASP A 120 -0.80 -13.53 -4.15
CA ASP A 120 -0.62 -12.09 -4.38
C ASP A 120 -1.95 -11.39 -4.56
N LYS A 121 -2.91 -12.05 -5.23
CA LYS A 121 -4.28 -11.56 -5.35
C LYS A 121 -4.95 -11.44 -3.97
N PHE A 122 -4.72 -12.40 -3.07
CA PHE A 122 -5.24 -12.30 -1.70
C PHE A 122 -4.69 -11.09 -0.95
N PHE A 123 -3.38 -10.83 -1.02
CA PHE A 123 -2.80 -9.65 -0.34
C PHE A 123 -3.18 -8.33 -1.01
N GLN A 124 -3.46 -8.32 -2.32
CA GLN A 124 -4.08 -7.18 -3.00
C GLN A 124 -5.47 -6.89 -2.42
N THR A 125 -6.32 -7.92 -2.32
CA THR A 125 -7.66 -7.80 -1.72
C THR A 125 -7.61 -7.44 -0.24
N LEU A 126 -6.58 -7.89 0.48
CA LEU A 126 -6.39 -7.51 1.89
C LEU A 126 -6.06 -6.02 2.05
N SER A 127 -5.24 -5.43 1.17
CA SER A 127 -5.01 -3.99 1.15
C SER A 127 -6.30 -3.20 0.93
N GLU A 128 -7.22 -3.72 0.11
CA GLU A 128 -8.54 -3.12 -0.08
C GLU A 128 -9.34 -3.13 1.23
N ILE A 129 -9.39 -4.25 1.95
CA ILE A 129 -10.02 -4.32 3.29
C ILE A 129 -9.40 -3.29 4.24
N GLU A 130 -8.07 -3.18 4.28
CA GLU A 130 -7.36 -2.24 5.15
C GLU A 130 -7.80 -0.79 4.90
N ILE A 131 -7.90 -0.37 3.64
CA ILE A 131 -8.30 0.98 3.26
C ILE A 131 -9.81 1.18 3.43
N LEU A 132 -10.65 0.30 2.90
CA LEU A 132 -12.10 0.47 2.95
C LEU A 132 -12.62 0.45 4.38
N SER A 133 -12.12 -0.47 5.22
CA SER A 133 -12.49 -0.52 6.63
C SER A 133 -12.02 0.70 7.44
N PHE A 134 -10.92 1.34 7.02
CA PHE A 134 -10.50 2.63 7.57
C PHE A 134 -11.54 3.70 7.25
N TYR A 135 -11.97 3.81 6.00
CA TYR A 135 -13.00 4.76 5.58
C TYR A 135 -14.34 4.51 6.27
N CYS A 136 -14.82 3.26 6.37
CA CYS A 136 -16.05 2.91 7.11
C CYS A 136 -16.10 3.48 8.54
N ARG A 137 -14.95 3.71 9.17
CA ARG A 137 -14.84 4.23 10.55
C ARG A 137 -14.39 5.68 10.64
N ARG A 138 -13.96 6.27 9.52
CA ARG A 138 -13.31 7.58 9.50
C ARG A 138 -14.30 8.72 9.71
N CYS A 139 -15.46 8.60 9.10
CA CYS A 139 -16.56 9.55 9.18
C CYS A 139 -17.86 8.78 9.37
N LYS A 140 -18.89 9.44 9.90
CA LYS A 140 -20.26 8.94 9.82
C LYS A 140 -20.78 9.30 8.42
N TRP A 141 -20.50 8.44 7.45
CA TRP A 141 -20.94 8.65 6.07
C TRP A 141 -22.45 8.61 5.98
N ASP A 142 -23.03 9.52 5.20
CA ASP A 142 -24.46 9.55 4.90
C ASP A 142 -24.81 8.47 3.88
N ASN A 143 -23.88 8.17 2.97
CA ASN A 143 -24.00 7.12 1.97
C ASN A 143 -22.63 6.50 1.66
N ALA A 144 -22.62 5.19 1.38
CA ALA A 144 -21.44 4.44 1.00
C ALA A 144 -21.81 3.31 0.04
N ILE A 145 -21.07 3.17 -1.06
CA ILE A 145 -21.34 2.19 -2.11
C ILE A 145 -20.04 1.44 -2.42
N TYR A 146 -20.12 0.10 -2.39
CA TYR A 146 -19.05 -0.78 -2.85
C TYR A 146 -19.10 -0.90 -4.38
N GLU A 147 -17.96 -0.74 -5.06
CA GLU A 147 -17.84 -0.73 -6.53
C GLU A 147 -18.88 0.15 -7.26
N PRO A 148 -18.98 1.46 -6.95
CA PRO A 148 -19.99 2.32 -7.56
C PRO A 148 -19.80 2.41 -9.08
N PRO A 149 -20.90 2.43 -9.87
CA PRO A 149 -20.86 2.36 -11.34
C PRO A 149 -20.40 3.70 -11.97
N LEU A 150 -19.15 4.08 -11.75
CA LEU A 150 -18.59 5.38 -12.14
C LEU A 150 -17.66 5.31 -13.34
N GLY A 151 -17.01 4.16 -13.56
CA GLY A 151 -16.03 4.03 -14.63
C GLY A 151 -16.60 3.44 -15.92
N ILE A 152 -15.75 3.43 -16.95
CA ILE A 152 -16.15 3.00 -18.29
C ILE A 152 -16.18 1.47 -18.34
N ASN A 153 -17.21 0.89 -18.97
CA ASN A 153 -17.35 -0.55 -19.20
C ASN A 153 -17.28 -1.40 -17.91
N GLY A 154 -17.81 -0.88 -16.79
CA GLY A 154 -17.84 -1.60 -15.52
C GLY A 154 -16.51 -1.62 -14.75
N SER A 155 -15.49 -0.87 -15.20
CA SER A 155 -14.28 -0.66 -14.41
C SER A 155 -14.58 0.35 -13.29
N ASN A 156 -15.04 -0.11 -12.14
CA ASN A 156 -15.43 0.77 -11.04
C ASN A 156 -14.30 0.97 -10.02
N PRO A 157 -14.23 2.13 -9.35
CA PRO A 157 -13.37 2.29 -8.17
C PRO A 157 -13.86 1.35 -7.05
N GLU A 158 -13.01 1.00 -6.09
CA GLU A 158 -13.36 0.02 -5.05
C GLU A 158 -14.52 0.49 -4.15
N ALA A 159 -14.60 1.79 -3.86
CA ALA A 159 -15.73 2.35 -3.11
C ALA A 159 -15.98 3.84 -3.38
N GLY A 160 -17.21 4.27 -3.11
CA GLY A 160 -17.63 5.66 -3.04
C GLY A 160 -18.25 5.97 -1.68
N PHE A 161 -17.95 7.13 -1.12
CA PHE A 161 -18.47 7.61 0.15
C PHE A 161 -18.96 9.05 0.04
N GLU A 162 -20.06 9.38 0.71
CA GLU A 162 -20.65 10.71 0.71
C GLU A 162 -20.99 11.15 2.14
N VAL A 163 -20.65 12.38 2.48
CA VAL A 163 -20.98 12.98 3.78
C VAL A 163 -21.15 14.49 3.63
N GLY A 164 -22.15 15.06 4.29
CA GLY A 164 -22.20 16.50 4.48
C GLY A 164 -21.37 16.93 5.67
N LEU A 165 -20.36 17.76 5.43
CA LEU A 165 -19.56 18.36 6.49
C LEU A 165 -20.10 19.75 6.85
N PRO A 166 -20.09 20.14 8.14
CA PRO A 166 -20.39 21.51 8.53
C PRO A 166 -19.37 22.45 7.90
N GLY A 167 -19.88 23.50 7.27
CA GLY A 167 -19.13 24.59 6.67
C GLY A 167 -18.54 25.52 7.72
N LYS A 168 -18.04 26.68 7.27
CA LYS A 168 -17.50 27.71 8.18
C LYS A 168 -18.60 28.35 9.04
N ASP A 169 -19.80 28.45 8.48
CA ASP A 169 -21.00 28.90 9.18
C ASP A 169 -21.89 27.69 9.53
N ALA A 170 -22.54 27.73 10.71
CA ALA A 170 -23.32 26.61 11.24
C ALA A 170 -24.54 26.21 10.38
N SER A 171 -24.93 27.05 9.42
CA SER A 171 -26.01 26.80 8.46
C SER A 171 -25.55 26.22 7.12
N ASP A 172 -24.25 26.25 6.84
CA ASP A 172 -23.71 25.78 5.56
C ASP A 172 -23.28 24.32 5.69
N GLN A 173 -23.81 23.46 4.84
CA GLN A 173 -23.39 22.07 4.71
C GLN A 173 -22.68 21.92 3.37
N THR A 174 -21.46 21.39 3.40
CA THR A 174 -20.72 21.06 2.19
C THR A 174 -20.77 19.56 1.98
N ASP A 175 -21.45 19.13 0.93
CA ASP A 175 -21.50 17.74 0.54
C ASP A 175 -20.16 17.33 -0.08
N ILE A 176 -19.52 16.36 0.55
CA ILE A 176 -18.25 15.79 0.14
C ILE A 176 -18.49 14.41 -0.43
N LYS A 177 -17.91 14.15 -1.61
CA LYS A 177 -17.86 12.83 -2.21
C LYS A 177 -16.43 12.34 -2.34
N VAL A 178 -16.19 11.10 -1.98
CA VAL A 178 -14.86 10.48 -2.01
C VAL A 178 -14.93 9.15 -2.74
N ASN A 179 -14.16 9.00 -3.81
CA ASN A 179 -14.03 7.74 -4.53
C ASN A 179 -12.63 7.17 -4.28
N ILE A 180 -12.56 5.89 -3.92
CA ILE A 180 -11.33 5.22 -3.49
C ILE A 180 -10.95 4.15 -4.49
N GLU A 181 -9.68 4.17 -4.92
CA GLU A 181 -9.06 3.08 -5.66
C GLU A 181 -7.84 2.57 -4.88
N VAL A 182 -7.67 1.25 -4.79
CA VAL A 182 -6.54 0.63 -4.09
C VAL A 182 -5.72 -0.20 -5.06
N LYS A 183 -4.40 -0.04 -5.02
CA LYS A 183 -3.44 -0.81 -5.83
C LYS A 183 -2.35 -1.39 -4.96
N THR A 184 -2.01 -2.65 -5.23
CA THR A 184 -0.91 -3.35 -4.59
C THR A 184 -0.13 -4.12 -5.66
N PRO A 185 1.20 -3.99 -5.74
CA PRO A 185 2.02 -4.70 -6.71
C PRO A 185 2.28 -6.15 -6.29
N LYS A 186 2.59 -6.96 -7.29
CA LYS A 186 3.22 -8.28 -7.14
C LYS A 186 4.69 -8.09 -7.49
N PHE A 187 5.57 -8.10 -6.49
CA PHE A 187 7.01 -8.08 -6.73
C PHE A 187 7.63 -9.46 -6.50
N PRO A 188 8.65 -9.84 -7.28
CA PRO A 188 9.33 -11.10 -7.09
C PRO A 188 10.04 -11.14 -5.74
N VAL A 189 9.92 -12.23 -5.01
CA VAL A 189 10.66 -12.37 -3.76
C VAL A 189 12.14 -12.57 -4.04
N VAL A 190 12.95 -11.73 -3.40
CA VAL A 190 14.40 -11.83 -3.49
C VAL A 190 14.88 -12.83 -2.46
N ASN A 191 15.27 -14.01 -2.94
CA ASN A 191 15.99 -14.97 -2.13
C ASN A 191 17.35 -14.39 -1.72
N GLY A 192 17.66 -14.42 -0.42
CA GLY A 192 18.89 -13.85 0.14
C GLY A 192 18.64 -12.57 0.94
N ILE A 193 18.06 -12.73 2.13
CA ILE A 193 17.57 -11.68 3.06
C ILE A 193 18.67 -10.70 3.56
N ARG A 194 19.93 -10.89 3.15
CA ARG A 194 21.10 -10.16 3.66
C ARG A 194 21.97 -9.55 2.57
N THR A 195 21.56 -9.61 1.30
CA THR A 195 22.32 -8.94 0.24
C THR A 195 22.10 -7.44 0.30
N ARG A 196 23.19 -6.69 0.45
CA ARG A 196 23.22 -5.23 0.34
C ARG A 196 22.46 -4.81 -0.91
N THR A 197 21.56 -3.85 -0.83
CA THR A 197 20.73 -3.47 -1.98
C THR A 197 20.77 -1.96 -2.19
N ALA A 198 20.82 -1.54 -3.46
CA ALA A 198 20.73 -0.15 -3.87
C ALA A 198 19.64 0.04 -4.93
N ILE A 199 18.80 1.06 -4.73
CA ILE A 199 17.67 1.37 -5.60
C ILE A 199 17.73 2.86 -5.98
N PRO A 200 18.10 3.21 -7.21
CA PRO A 200 17.87 4.55 -7.71
C PRO A 200 16.38 4.85 -7.71
N THR A 201 15.96 5.98 -7.16
CA THR A 201 14.54 6.38 -7.10
C THR A 201 14.21 7.54 -8.02
N ILE A 202 15.12 7.83 -8.95
CA ILE A 202 14.93 8.72 -10.09
C ILE A 202 15.15 7.92 -11.36
N MET A 203 14.60 8.37 -12.49
CA MET A 203 14.88 7.72 -13.77
C MET A 203 16.32 8.02 -14.20
N LEU A 204 17.06 6.96 -14.54
CA LEU A 204 18.44 7.04 -15.02
C LEU A 204 18.50 6.82 -16.54
N SER A 205 19.46 7.49 -17.17
CA SER A 205 19.92 7.20 -18.54
C SER A 205 20.50 5.79 -18.64
N ASP A 206 20.67 5.26 -19.85
CA ASP A 206 21.28 3.94 -20.07
C ASP A 206 22.71 3.86 -19.52
N LYS A 207 23.47 4.96 -19.64
CA LYS A 207 24.78 5.10 -19.02
C LYS A 207 24.69 5.00 -17.49
N GLY A 208 23.79 5.77 -16.87
CA GLY A 208 23.59 5.72 -15.42
C GLY A 208 23.14 4.35 -14.91
N ARG A 209 22.25 3.68 -15.65
CA ARG A 209 21.82 2.29 -15.35
C ARG A 209 22.97 1.30 -15.42
N SER A 210 23.92 1.50 -16.33
CA SER A 210 25.09 0.63 -16.48
C SER A 210 26.09 0.88 -15.36
N GLU A 211 26.46 2.14 -15.12
CA GLU A 211 27.41 2.53 -14.06
C GLU A 211 26.95 2.09 -12.66
N ILE A 212 25.66 2.28 -12.33
CA ILE A 212 25.17 1.89 -11.00
C ILE A 212 25.16 0.36 -10.82
N LYS A 213 24.90 -0.41 -11.89
CA LYS A 213 24.95 -1.88 -11.86
C LYS A 213 26.39 -2.37 -11.69
N GLU A 214 27.33 -1.77 -12.39
CA GLU A 214 28.76 -2.07 -12.24
C GLU A 214 29.25 -1.78 -10.83
N LEU A 215 28.91 -0.61 -10.28
CA LEU A 215 29.24 -0.25 -8.89
C LEU A 215 28.64 -1.24 -7.89
N CYS A 216 27.37 -1.61 -8.06
CA CYS A 216 26.72 -2.59 -7.19
C CYS A 216 27.43 -3.95 -7.27
N THR A 217 27.76 -4.42 -8.47
CA THR A 217 28.47 -5.68 -8.69
C THR A 217 29.84 -5.67 -8.03
N ALA A 218 30.61 -4.59 -8.18
CA ALA A 218 31.92 -4.42 -7.58
C ALA A 218 31.90 -4.41 -6.04
N ASN A 219 30.75 -4.04 -5.45
CA ASN A 219 30.57 -3.96 -3.99
C ASN A 219 29.75 -5.12 -3.41
N ASN A 220 29.51 -6.19 -4.19
CA ASN A 220 28.67 -7.33 -3.79
C ASN A 220 27.27 -6.91 -3.31
N SER A 221 26.72 -5.90 -3.98
CA SER A 221 25.38 -5.36 -3.75
C SER A 221 24.45 -5.71 -4.90
N LYS A 222 23.18 -5.94 -4.59
CA LYS A 222 22.11 -6.08 -5.58
C LYS A 222 21.65 -4.70 -6.04
N CYS A 223 21.69 -4.47 -7.34
CA CYS A 223 21.05 -3.30 -7.96
C CYS A 223 19.60 -3.65 -8.30
N ILE A 224 18.64 -2.86 -7.81
CA ILE A 224 17.23 -2.93 -8.23
C ILE A 224 16.92 -1.64 -8.97
N LEU A 225 16.56 -1.75 -10.25
CA LEU A 225 16.19 -0.58 -11.04
C LEU A 225 14.78 -0.07 -10.67
N PRO A 226 14.54 1.24 -10.77
CA PRO A 226 13.27 1.86 -10.42
C PRO A 226 12.09 1.33 -11.23
N ARG A 227 10.98 1.06 -10.55
CA ARG A 227 9.80 0.37 -11.11
C ARG A 227 8.73 1.34 -11.64
N VAL A 228 9.16 2.27 -12.50
CA VAL A 228 8.30 3.34 -13.05
C VAL A 228 7.09 2.79 -13.80
N THR A 229 7.29 1.76 -14.62
CA THR A 229 6.23 1.15 -15.43
C THR A 229 5.07 0.65 -14.57
N LYS A 230 5.35 0.15 -13.36
CA LYS A 230 4.32 -0.33 -12.44
C LYS A 230 3.48 0.82 -11.86
N LEU A 231 4.10 1.96 -11.55
CA LEU A 231 3.39 3.17 -11.12
C LEU A 231 2.49 3.70 -12.24
N VAL A 232 3.01 3.75 -13.47
CA VAL A 232 2.25 4.18 -14.65
C VAL A 232 1.02 3.29 -14.87
N GLN A 233 1.18 1.97 -14.79
CA GLN A 233 0.07 1.02 -14.87
C GLN A 233 -1.01 1.28 -13.82
N PHE A 234 -0.62 1.56 -12.57
CA PHE A 234 -1.56 1.85 -11.49
C PHE A 234 -2.31 3.17 -11.69
N ILE A 235 -1.60 4.22 -12.07
CA ILE A 235 -2.19 5.53 -12.38
C ILE A 235 -3.18 5.40 -13.54
N ASN A 236 -2.79 4.74 -14.63
CA ASN A 236 -3.65 4.54 -15.80
C ASN A 236 -4.86 3.65 -15.46
N SER A 237 -4.68 2.60 -14.65
CA SER A 237 -5.78 1.75 -14.19
C SER A 237 -6.79 2.55 -13.37
N ALA A 238 -6.33 3.41 -12.45
CA ALA A 238 -7.22 4.25 -11.65
C ALA A 238 -7.95 5.30 -12.52
N THR A 239 -7.26 5.87 -13.50
CA THR A 239 -7.81 6.86 -14.43
C THR A 239 -8.97 6.32 -15.27
N LYS A 240 -8.96 5.02 -15.60
CA LYS A 240 -10.07 4.35 -16.30
C LYS A 240 -11.33 4.22 -15.43
N LYS A 241 -11.15 4.15 -14.11
CA LYS A 241 -12.21 3.94 -13.11
C LYS A 241 -12.80 5.25 -12.60
N PHE A 242 -12.00 6.31 -12.51
CA PHE A 242 -12.44 7.59 -11.97
C PHE A 242 -13.10 8.49 -13.03
N PRO A 243 -14.25 9.12 -12.70
CA PRO A 243 -14.75 10.26 -13.47
C PRO A 243 -13.88 11.49 -13.19
N LYS A 244 -14.01 12.55 -14.01
CA LYS A 244 -13.41 13.84 -13.65
C LYS A 244 -14.12 14.37 -12.40
N PRO A 245 -13.40 14.67 -11.30
CA PRO A 245 -14.03 15.10 -10.05
C PRO A 245 -14.72 16.45 -10.24
N LYS A 246 -15.93 16.56 -9.70
CA LYS A 246 -16.64 17.84 -9.54
C LYS A 246 -16.11 18.62 -8.34
N GLU A 247 -16.67 19.80 -8.10
CA GLU A 247 -16.43 20.52 -6.84
C GLU A 247 -16.81 19.63 -5.65
N ASN A 248 -15.92 19.57 -4.65
CA ASN A 248 -16.05 18.73 -3.46
C ASN A 248 -16.09 17.20 -3.71
N GLU A 249 -15.70 16.75 -4.90
CA GLU A 249 -15.45 15.33 -5.20
C GLU A 249 -13.95 15.04 -5.22
N TYR A 250 -13.54 13.98 -4.53
CA TYR A 250 -12.13 13.62 -4.33
C TYR A 250 -11.90 12.18 -4.79
N ASN A 251 -11.12 12.01 -5.85
CA ASN A 251 -10.70 10.70 -6.33
C ASN A 251 -9.31 10.37 -5.77
N LEU A 252 -9.24 9.38 -4.89
CA LEU A 252 -8.03 9.05 -4.13
C LEU A 252 -7.49 7.69 -4.56
N LEU A 253 -6.26 7.69 -5.06
CA LEU A 253 -5.54 6.46 -5.39
C LEU A 253 -4.59 6.08 -4.25
N TYR A 254 -4.88 4.97 -3.58
CA TYR A 254 -4.02 4.34 -2.60
C TYR A 254 -3.13 3.30 -3.28
N ILE A 255 -1.82 3.39 -3.08
CA ILE A 255 -0.84 2.45 -3.58
C ILE A 255 -0.09 1.86 -2.40
N ASN A 256 -0.42 0.61 -2.07
CA ASN A 256 0.34 -0.18 -1.13
C ASN A 256 1.64 -0.65 -1.80
N TRP A 257 2.76 0.02 -1.57
CA TRP A 257 4.08 -0.36 -2.08
C TRP A 257 4.82 -1.37 -1.18
N SER A 258 4.06 -2.11 -0.37
CA SER A 258 4.54 -3.28 0.36
C SER A 258 4.88 -4.43 -0.57
N TYR A 259 5.32 -5.53 0.05
CA TYR A 259 5.57 -6.80 -0.62
C TYR A 259 6.68 -6.67 -1.65
N SER A 260 7.58 -5.73 -1.42
CA SER A 260 8.74 -5.43 -2.26
C SER A 260 10.00 -6.07 -1.71
N ASP A 261 10.93 -6.27 -2.63
CA ASP A 261 12.30 -6.79 -2.52
C ASP A 261 13.21 -6.09 -1.50
N PHE A 262 12.73 -5.08 -0.76
CA PHE A 262 13.55 -4.14 0.02
C PHE A 262 12.91 -3.80 1.39
N PRO A 263 13.69 -3.63 2.48
CA PRO A 263 13.10 -3.45 3.80
C PRO A 263 12.69 -2.00 4.16
N SER A 264 11.79 -1.92 5.15
CA SER A 264 11.29 -0.79 5.97
C SER A 264 10.81 0.53 5.33
N ASN A 265 11.27 0.91 4.15
CA ASN A 265 10.98 2.22 3.56
C ASN A 265 10.65 2.12 2.07
N GLY A 266 10.18 0.94 1.62
CA GLY A 266 9.95 0.66 0.20
C GLY A 266 9.08 1.70 -0.51
N PHE A 267 8.07 2.27 0.18
CA PHE A 267 7.22 3.32 -0.39
C PHE A 267 7.97 4.58 -0.82
N LEU A 268 9.19 4.83 -0.30
CA LEU A 268 10.01 5.98 -0.71
C LEU A 268 10.49 5.87 -2.16
N GLU A 269 10.63 4.67 -2.70
CA GLU A 269 10.91 4.50 -4.13
C GLU A 269 9.73 5.05 -4.94
N ALA A 270 8.52 4.60 -4.64
CA ALA A 270 7.31 5.08 -5.30
C ALA A 270 7.17 6.60 -5.13
N TRP A 271 7.29 7.09 -3.89
CA TRP A 271 7.21 8.51 -3.58
C TRP A 271 8.18 9.34 -4.41
N SER A 272 9.46 8.98 -4.42
CA SER A 272 10.49 9.74 -5.12
C SER A 272 10.33 9.65 -6.65
N LEU A 273 9.96 8.49 -7.21
CA LEU A 273 9.65 8.38 -8.63
C LEU A 273 8.46 9.22 -9.08
N LEU A 274 7.46 9.39 -8.22
CA LEU A 274 6.31 10.24 -8.49
C LEU A 274 6.67 11.73 -8.38
N THR A 275 7.53 12.11 -7.42
CA THR A 275 7.56 13.49 -6.94
C THR A 275 8.91 14.23 -7.05
N ASN A 276 9.99 13.54 -7.40
CA ASN A 276 11.31 14.18 -7.45
C ASN A 276 11.36 15.37 -8.44
N GLU A 277 12.26 16.30 -8.14
CA GLU A 277 12.42 17.57 -8.85
C GLU A 277 13.03 17.45 -10.24
N ILE A 278 13.59 16.29 -10.61
CA ILE A 278 14.31 16.11 -11.87
C ILE A 278 13.36 15.52 -12.92
N ASN A 279 12.78 14.37 -12.62
CA ASN A 279 11.96 13.60 -13.55
C ASN A 279 10.80 12.87 -12.85
N GLY A 280 10.30 13.42 -11.73
CA GLY A 280 9.13 12.91 -11.03
C GLY A 280 7.88 12.96 -11.91
N ILE A 281 7.25 11.81 -12.15
CA ILE A 281 6.20 11.67 -13.17
C ILE A 281 4.88 12.38 -12.82
N LEU A 282 4.67 12.79 -11.56
CA LEU A 282 3.55 13.64 -11.14
C LEU A 282 3.96 15.11 -10.93
N THR A 283 5.23 15.37 -10.63
CA THR A 283 5.77 16.73 -10.53
C THR A 283 5.88 17.39 -11.91
N HIS A 284 6.22 16.59 -12.93
CA HIS A 284 6.48 17.01 -14.30
C HIS A 284 5.55 16.27 -15.28
N PRO A 285 4.30 16.73 -15.47
CA PRO A 285 3.32 16.06 -16.33
C PRO A 285 3.81 15.83 -17.76
N GLU A 286 4.59 16.76 -18.30
CA GLU A 286 5.19 16.69 -19.63
C GLU A 286 6.15 15.51 -19.79
N ILE A 287 6.80 15.08 -18.70
CA ILE A 287 7.63 13.88 -18.66
C ILE A 287 6.74 12.64 -18.61
N GLY A 288 5.77 12.61 -17.69
CA GLY A 288 4.90 11.46 -17.48
C GLY A 288 4.14 11.01 -18.74
N ILE A 289 3.66 11.96 -19.55
CA ILE A 289 2.93 11.68 -20.80
C ILE A 289 3.84 11.30 -21.98
N LYS A 290 5.15 11.58 -21.89
CA LYS A 290 6.15 11.31 -22.95
C LYS A 290 7.12 10.17 -22.59
N LEU A 291 6.84 9.42 -21.52
CA LEU A 291 7.66 8.28 -21.15
C LEU A 291 7.82 7.32 -22.35
N PRO A 292 9.03 6.78 -22.61
CA PRO A 292 9.29 5.90 -23.75
C PRO A 292 8.81 4.45 -23.48
N PHE A 293 7.63 4.30 -22.90
CA PHE A 293 6.96 3.02 -22.64
C PHE A 293 5.82 2.82 -23.63
N GLU A 294 5.38 1.57 -23.82
CA GLU A 294 4.23 1.26 -24.68
C GLU A 294 2.96 2.02 -24.26
N GLU A 295 2.75 2.14 -22.94
CA GLU A 295 1.67 2.93 -22.36
C GLU A 295 2.26 3.94 -21.34
N PRO A 296 2.53 5.20 -21.73
CA PRO A 296 2.89 6.27 -20.79
C PRO A 296 1.68 6.70 -19.94
N ILE A 297 1.86 7.69 -19.05
CA ILE A 297 0.73 8.19 -18.25
C ILE A 297 -0.31 8.81 -19.18
N CYS A 298 -1.57 8.39 -19.04
CA CYS A 298 -2.71 9.01 -19.70
C CYS A 298 -2.85 10.47 -19.23
N GLY A 299 -2.93 11.43 -20.16
CA GLY A 299 -3.06 12.84 -19.82
C GLY A 299 -4.27 13.16 -18.92
N GLU A 300 -5.36 12.40 -19.05
CA GLU A 300 -6.54 12.55 -18.19
C GLU A 300 -6.27 12.23 -16.72
N ALA A 301 -5.20 11.49 -16.40
CA ALA A 301 -4.84 11.14 -15.02
C ALA A 301 -4.64 12.39 -14.15
N TYR A 302 -4.04 13.45 -14.73
CA TYR A 302 -3.78 14.72 -14.04
C TYR A 302 -5.05 15.53 -13.75
N GLU A 303 -6.16 15.21 -14.42
CA GLU A 303 -7.45 15.84 -14.19
C GLU A 303 -8.39 14.96 -13.34
N LYS A 304 -8.29 13.63 -13.48
CA LYS A 304 -9.18 12.67 -12.84
C LYS A 304 -8.74 12.25 -11.45
N ILE A 305 -7.44 12.23 -11.15
CA ILE A 305 -6.94 11.83 -9.83
C ILE A 305 -6.72 13.08 -8.99
N THR A 306 -7.35 13.15 -7.82
CA THR A 306 -7.17 14.27 -6.90
C THR A 306 -5.86 14.15 -6.12
N ALA A 307 -5.60 12.96 -5.57
CA ALA A 307 -4.36 12.67 -4.84
C ALA A 307 -3.95 11.20 -4.97
N VAL A 308 -2.64 10.98 -4.87
CA VAL A 308 -2.02 9.65 -4.79
C VAL A 308 -1.39 9.49 -3.41
N ILE A 309 -1.77 8.43 -2.71
CA ILE A 309 -1.23 8.05 -1.40
C ILE A 309 -0.39 6.79 -1.59
N VAL A 310 0.91 6.88 -1.33
CA VAL A 310 1.80 5.71 -1.33
C VAL A 310 2.11 5.31 0.10
N TYR A 311 2.09 4.01 0.40
CA TYR A 311 2.40 3.52 1.74
C TYR A 311 3.05 2.13 1.76
N THR A 312 3.62 1.73 2.89
CA THR A 312 3.99 0.33 3.17
C THR A 312 3.43 -0.12 4.52
N SER A 313 2.94 -1.35 4.56
CA SER A 313 2.35 -2.02 5.72
C SER A 313 3.42 -2.53 6.69
N SER A 314 3.08 -2.51 7.98
CA SER A 314 3.81 -3.22 9.04
C SER A 314 3.21 -4.61 9.28
N LEU A 315 3.91 -5.44 10.06
CA LEU A 315 3.35 -6.71 10.51
C LEU A 315 2.07 -6.51 11.33
N GLU A 316 2.03 -5.47 12.17
CA GLU A 316 0.83 -5.12 12.90
C GLU A 316 -0.29 -4.65 11.97
N GLN A 317 -0.02 -3.83 10.94
CA GLN A 317 -1.04 -3.48 9.95
C GLN A 317 -1.68 -4.72 9.33
N LEU A 318 -0.86 -5.70 8.92
CA LEU A 318 -1.33 -6.96 8.37
C LEU A 318 -2.18 -7.74 9.39
N MET A 319 -1.68 -7.90 10.61
CA MET A 319 -2.32 -8.65 11.69
C MET A 319 -3.63 -7.99 12.16
N PHE A 320 -3.73 -6.67 12.17
CA PHE A 320 -4.92 -5.94 12.58
C PHE A 320 -5.85 -5.58 11.41
N SER A 321 -5.40 -5.84 10.17
CA SER A 321 -6.05 -5.44 8.92
C SER A 321 -6.53 -3.99 8.99
N ASP A 322 -5.65 -3.09 9.46
CA ASP A 322 -6.01 -1.72 9.82
C ASP A 322 -4.97 -0.73 9.31
N PHE A 323 -5.37 0.10 8.37
CA PHE A 323 -4.50 1.08 7.76
C PHE A 323 -3.96 2.14 8.74
N ARG A 324 -4.61 2.36 9.91
CA ARG A 324 -4.11 3.32 10.93
C ARG A 324 -2.69 3.01 11.42
N TYR A 325 -2.24 1.76 11.25
CA TYR A 325 -0.88 1.36 11.58
C TYR A 325 0.18 2.01 10.67
N ALA A 326 -0.20 2.55 9.51
CA ALA A 326 0.70 3.34 8.67
C ALA A 326 1.18 4.64 9.35
N TRP A 327 0.45 5.15 10.35
CA TRP A 327 0.85 6.32 11.15
C TRP A 327 1.79 5.99 12.31
N GLN A 328 2.07 4.71 12.55
CA GLN A 328 2.91 4.33 13.68
C GLN A 328 4.26 5.01 13.66
N ARG A 329 4.68 5.44 14.85
CA ARG A 329 5.97 6.08 15.08
C ARG A 329 6.74 5.27 16.12
N SER A 330 8.02 5.06 15.85
CA SER A 330 9.01 4.63 16.82
C SER A 330 10.28 5.47 16.62
N PRO A 331 11.24 5.45 17.57
CA PRO A 331 12.52 6.13 17.39
C PRO A 331 13.27 5.73 16.10
N ARG A 332 12.92 4.61 15.48
CA ARG A 332 13.52 4.09 14.24
C ARG A 332 12.55 4.09 13.04
N VAL A 333 11.29 4.43 13.24
CA VAL A 333 10.20 4.27 12.24
C VAL A 333 9.34 5.53 12.25
N GLY A 334 9.32 6.29 11.15
CA GLY A 334 8.36 7.37 10.95
C GLY A 334 7.07 6.88 10.27
N PRO A 335 6.07 7.76 10.05
CA PRO A 335 4.89 7.41 9.27
C PRO A 335 5.27 6.83 7.90
N ARG A 336 4.68 5.68 7.56
CA ARG A 336 5.00 4.86 6.40
C ARG A 336 4.08 5.13 5.21
N PHE A 337 3.65 6.38 5.06
CA PHE A 337 2.85 6.84 3.94
C PHE A 337 3.23 8.27 3.53
N ARG A 338 2.91 8.64 2.30
CA ARG A 338 2.99 10.01 1.76
C ARG A 338 1.82 10.27 0.83
N MET A 339 1.35 11.51 0.80
CA MET A 339 0.27 11.94 -0.09
C MET A 339 0.75 13.06 -1.00
N PHE A 340 0.61 12.86 -2.32
CA PHE A 340 0.81 13.89 -3.33
C PHE A 340 -0.53 14.31 -3.92
N VAL A 341 -0.79 15.62 -3.96
CA VAL A 341 -2.03 16.19 -4.50
C VAL A 341 -1.75 16.70 -5.91
N LEU A 342 -2.45 16.15 -6.92
CA LEU A 342 -2.29 16.59 -8.31
C LEU A 342 -3.06 17.88 -8.58
N ASN A 343 -4.21 18.08 -7.91
CA ASN A 343 -4.97 19.32 -8.04
C ASN A 343 -4.17 20.49 -7.42
N LYS A 344 -3.57 21.32 -8.28
CA LYS A 344 -2.68 22.43 -7.87
C LYS A 344 -3.36 23.42 -6.91
N LYS A 345 -4.60 23.82 -7.19
CA LYS A 345 -5.36 24.78 -6.36
C LYS A 345 -5.65 24.20 -4.97
N LEU A 346 -6.07 22.94 -4.91
CA LEU A 346 -6.28 22.24 -3.64
C LEU A 346 -4.97 22.09 -2.87
N ARG A 347 -3.90 21.67 -3.54
CA ARG A 347 -2.57 21.50 -2.94
C ARG A 347 -2.08 22.81 -2.32
N GLU A 348 -2.16 23.92 -3.05
CA GLU A 348 -1.74 25.24 -2.56
C GLU A 348 -2.51 25.64 -1.30
N LYS A 349 -3.84 25.44 -1.29
CA LYS A 349 -4.69 25.73 -0.13
C LYS A 349 -4.37 24.86 1.08
N GLU A 350 -4.18 23.55 0.88
CA GLU A 350 -3.85 22.61 1.95
C GLU A 350 -2.46 22.90 2.56
N LEU A 351 -1.46 23.19 1.72
CA LEU A 351 -0.11 23.53 2.19
C LEU A 351 -0.05 24.91 2.87
N ALA A 352 -0.91 25.85 2.48
CA ALA A 352 -1.05 27.16 3.12
C ALA A 352 -1.93 27.13 4.39
N ASN A 353 -2.47 25.97 4.78
CA ASN A 353 -3.47 25.82 5.84
C ASN A 353 -4.77 26.65 5.62
N GLU A 354 -5.10 26.95 4.36
CA GLU A 354 -6.37 27.59 3.97
C GLU A 354 -7.51 26.58 3.78
N SER A 355 -7.16 25.28 3.71
CA SER A 355 -8.09 24.15 3.65
C SER A 355 -7.53 22.99 4.48
N ASP A 356 -8.42 22.21 5.08
CA ASP A 356 -8.13 21.01 5.86
C ASP A 356 -8.97 19.80 5.39
N ILE A 357 -9.51 19.87 4.18
CA ILE A 357 -10.50 18.90 3.71
C ILE A 357 -9.89 17.52 3.50
N LEU A 358 -8.65 17.46 2.99
CA LEU A 358 -7.94 16.19 2.86
C LEU A 358 -7.65 15.58 4.22
N PHE A 359 -7.32 16.35 5.25
CA PHE A 359 -7.16 15.81 6.60
C PHE A 359 -8.49 15.31 7.18
N LYS A 360 -9.59 16.04 6.96
CA LYS A 360 -10.94 15.63 7.38
C LYS A 360 -11.38 14.32 6.73
N ILE A 361 -11.04 14.09 5.47
CA ILE A 361 -11.39 12.87 4.73
C ILE A 361 -10.42 11.72 5.04
N THR A 362 -9.12 11.99 5.06
CA THR A 362 -8.08 10.94 5.01
C THR A 362 -7.32 10.77 6.34
N GLY A 363 -7.39 11.74 7.25
CA GLY A 363 -6.51 11.82 8.42
C GLY A 363 -5.03 12.13 8.08
N MET A 364 -4.77 12.61 6.86
CA MET A 364 -3.43 12.91 6.34
C MET A 364 -3.36 14.33 5.80
N ASN A 365 -2.19 14.95 5.96
CA ASN A 365 -1.85 16.18 5.27
C ASN A 365 -1.01 15.84 4.02
N PRO A 366 -1.08 16.65 2.95
CA PRO A 366 -0.16 16.53 1.83
C PRO A 366 1.29 16.62 2.29
N ASP A 367 2.17 15.83 1.67
CA ASP A 367 3.61 15.91 1.94
C ASP A 367 4.30 16.77 0.88
N ILE A 368 5.35 17.49 1.29
CA ILE A 368 6.14 18.35 0.41
C ILE A 368 7.40 17.57 -0.01
N PRO A 369 7.56 17.25 -1.30
CA PRO A 369 8.79 16.64 -1.80
C PRO A 369 9.98 17.52 -1.47
N LYS A 370 11.03 16.92 -0.90
CA LYS A 370 12.25 17.63 -0.54
C LYS A 370 13.31 17.41 -1.62
N PRO A 371 13.81 18.47 -2.27
CA PRO A 371 14.80 18.34 -3.33
C PRO A 371 16.05 17.59 -2.86
N GLY A 372 16.58 16.70 -3.69
CA GLY A 372 17.79 15.94 -3.38
C GLY A 372 17.62 14.80 -2.37
N GLU A 373 16.50 14.72 -1.64
CA GLU A 373 16.28 13.60 -0.73
C GLU A 373 15.91 12.31 -1.49
N TRP A 374 16.34 11.18 -0.94
CA TRP A 374 15.96 9.82 -1.35
C TRP A 374 16.34 9.40 -2.76
N ARG A 375 17.10 10.19 -3.55
CA ARG A 375 17.52 9.86 -4.94
C ARG A 375 18.04 8.44 -5.14
N ILE A 376 18.55 7.83 -4.08
CA ILE A 376 18.88 6.43 -3.99
C ILE A 376 18.53 5.91 -2.59
N LEU A 377 18.00 4.68 -2.53
CA LEU A 377 17.76 3.95 -1.28
C LEU A 377 18.79 2.86 -1.11
N PHE A 378 19.28 2.72 0.13
CA PHE A 378 20.24 1.68 0.52
C PHE A 378 19.67 0.81 1.63
N ASP A 379 19.81 -0.49 1.46
CA ASP A 379 19.62 -1.46 2.53
C ASP A 379 20.98 -2.05 2.86
N HIS A 380 21.53 -1.58 3.98
CA HIS A 380 22.79 -2.08 4.49
C HIS A 380 22.52 -3.34 5.31
N ASN A 381 23.34 -4.38 5.12
CA ASN A 381 23.24 -5.61 5.90
C ASN A 381 23.59 -5.33 7.38
N TYR A 382 22.59 -4.97 8.18
CA TYR A 382 22.77 -4.61 9.59
C TYR A 382 23.41 -5.72 10.45
N SER A 383 23.39 -6.98 9.99
CA SER A 383 24.07 -8.08 10.69
C SER A 383 25.60 -8.10 10.52
N GLU A 384 26.14 -7.36 9.55
CA GLU A 384 27.58 -7.23 9.27
C GLU A 384 28.18 -5.86 9.69
N GLN A 385 27.33 -4.92 10.14
CA GLN A 385 27.74 -3.57 10.57
C GLN A 385 28.33 -3.53 12.00
N THR A 386 29.19 -4.48 12.35
CA THR A 386 29.82 -4.53 13.66
C THR A 386 31.20 -3.86 13.68
N SER A 387 31.89 -3.76 12.54
CA SER A 387 33.22 -3.12 12.43
C SER A 387 33.16 -1.69 11.86
N LEU A 388 34.14 -0.86 12.23
CA LEU A 388 34.32 0.48 11.67
C LEU A 388 34.64 0.43 10.17
N GLU A 389 35.41 -0.58 9.75
CA GLU A 389 35.80 -0.80 8.35
C GLU A 389 34.59 -1.04 7.44
N SER A 390 33.65 -1.89 7.86
CA SER A 390 32.40 -2.13 7.11
C SER A 390 31.58 -0.84 6.95
N LYS A 391 31.55 0.03 7.97
CA LYS A 391 30.85 1.32 7.90
C LYS A 391 31.52 2.28 6.92
N VAL A 392 32.85 2.32 6.87
CA VAL A 392 33.59 3.18 5.91
C VAL A 392 33.35 2.72 4.47
N ILE A 393 33.35 1.41 4.22
CA ILE A 393 33.03 0.83 2.91
C ILE A 393 31.60 1.20 2.49
N ASP A 394 30.63 1.03 3.39
CA ASP A 394 29.23 1.38 3.12
C ASP A 394 29.05 2.86 2.83
N CYS A 395 29.70 3.74 3.60
CA CYS A 395 29.67 5.18 3.36
C CYS A 395 30.25 5.53 1.98
N LYS A 396 31.39 4.94 1.62
CA LYS A 396 32.02 5.17 0.31
C LYS A 396 31.12 4.71 -0.83
N PHE A 397 30.58 3.49 -0.73
CA PHE A 397 29.62 2.97 -1.70
C PHE A 397 28.41 3.90 -1.87
N SER A 398 27.84 4.39 -0.77
CA SER A 398 26.69 5.30 -0.82
C SER A 398 27.02 6.63 -1.50
N VAL A 399 28.22 7.19 -1.26
CA VAL A 399 28.69 8.42 -1.92
C VAL A 399 28.90 8.19 -3.41
N ASP A 400 29.62 7.14 -3.80
CA ASP A 400 29.91 6.82 -5.20
C ASP A 400 28.60 6.58 -5.99
N ALA A 401 27.65 5.86 -5.37
CA ALA A 401 26.36 5.57 -5.96
C ALA A 401 25.50 6.83 -6.13
N LEU A 402 25.49 7.72 -5.13
CA LEU A 402 24.78 9.01 -5.21
C LEU A 402 25.38 9.90 -6.31
N ASP A 403 26.71 9.90 -6.45
CA ASP A 403 27.41 10.64 -7.49
C ASP A 403 27.05 10.16 -8.90
N ILE A 404 26.97 8.84 -9.12
CA ILE A 404 26.50 8.27 -10.39
C ILE A 404 25.09 8.74 -10.70
N VAL A 405 24.19 8.64 -9.72
CA VAL A 405 22.77 9.03 -9.86
C VAL A 405 22.63 10.52 -10.17
N ASN A 406 23.43 11.37 -9.52
CA ASN A 406 23.40 12.83 -9.70
C ASN A 406 23.94 13.30 -11.06
N ARG A 407 24.77 12.49 -11.74
CA ARG A 407 25.37 12.85 -13.03
C ARG A 407 24.66 12.23 -14.23
N ASN A 408 23.89 11.16 -14.04
CA ASN A 408 23.39 10.32 -15.13
C ASN A 408 21.86 10.09 -15.11
N PHE A 409 21.09 11.05 -14.60
CA PHE A 409 19.62 11.00 -14.68
C PHE A 409 19.11 11.14 -16.12
N LEU A 410 17.92 10.60 -16.37
CA LEU A 410 17.24 10.72 -17.65
C LEU A 410 16.68 12.15 -17.80
N VAL A 411 17.01 12.79 -18.91
CA VAL A 411 16.53 14.11 -19.33
C VAL A 411 15.58 13.91 -20.52
N PHE A 412 14.45 14.62 -20.52
CA PHE A 412 13.37 14.51 -21.50
C PHE A 412 13.29 15.70 -22.43
#